data_AF-A0A2D6BT87-F1
#
_entry.id   AF-A0A2D6BT87-F1
#
_cell.length_a   1.000
_cell.length_b   1.000
_cell.length_c   1.000
_cell.angle_alpha   90.00
_cell.angle_beta   90.00
_cell.angle_gamma   90.00
#
_symmetry.space_group_name_H-M   'P 1'
#
loop_
_entity.id
_entity.type
_entity.pdbx_description
1 polymer ?
#
loop_
_entity_poly.entity_id
_entity_poly.type
_entity_poly.pdbx_seq_one_letter_code
_entity_poly.pdbx_strand_id
1 'polypeptide(L)'
;MWAGPGTRLAFLAAMVVTLAFLVLLVSAADHWTTYLCLRAPVAGWQVAEANPISAWLFEVIGLSPGLWLDSVATLIGMIFLIRTPLVPEEVKVLFLAVVVGTTAYAVDNNLDALFKLGLSPLGGGS
;
A
#
# COMPACT_ATOMS: atom_id res chain seq x y z
N MET A 1 -25.60 25.33 0.83
CA MET A 1 -24.58 26.40 0.96
C MET A 1 -23.41 26.02 0.06
N TRP A 2 -23.15 26.78 -1.00
CA TRP A 2 -21.99 26.59 -1.87
C TRP A 2 -20.78 27.25 -1.21
N ALA A 3 -19.71 26.50 -0.97
CA ALA A 3 -18.45 27.07 -0.51
C ALA A 3 -17.79 27.84 -1.67
N GLY A 4 -17.17 28.99 -1.38
CA GLY A 4 -16.49 29.79 -2.40
C GLY A 4 -15.33 29.01 -3.07
N PRO A 5 -14.86 29.43 -4.26
CA PRO A 5 -13.78 28.73 -4.99
C PRO A 5 -12.52 28.47 -4.16
N GLY A 6 -12.13 29.40 -3.29
CA GLY A 6 -10.98 29.24 -2.40
C GLY A 6 -11.17 28.16 -1.34
N THR A 7 -12.39 28.01 -0.80
CA THR A 7 -12.69 26.97 0.19
C THR A 7 -12.63 25.57 -0.42
N ARG A 8 -13.08 25.41 -1.67
CA ARG A 8 -13.00 24.12 -2.39
C ARG A 8 -11.56 23.68 -2.61
N LEU A 9 -10.68 24.59 -3.04
CA LEU A 9 -9.27 24.28 -3.27
C LEU A 9 -8.54 23.89 -1.97
N ALA A 10 -8.78 24.63 -0.89
CA ALA A 10 -8.19 24.32 0.41
C ALA A 10 -8.64 22.94 0.93
N PHE A 11 -9.93 22.62 0.75
CA PHE A 11 -10.47 21.32 1.12
C PHE A 11 -9.85 20.17 0.32
N LEU A 12 -9.76 20.30 -1.00
CA LEU A 12 -9.14 19.26 -1.85
C LEU A 12 -7.66 19.05 -1.51
N ALA A 13 -6.90 20.12 -1.27
CA ALA A 13 -5.50 20.01 -0.87
C ALA A 13 -5.35 19.26 0.47
N ALA A 14 -6.21 19.56 1.45
CA ALA A 14 -6.22 18.84 2.73
C ALA A 14 -6.56 17.36 2.57
N MET A 15 -7.51 17.03 1.68
CA MET A 15 -7.85 15.65 1.34
C MET A 15 -6.67 14.92 0.69
N VAL A 16 -5.96 15.54 -0.26
CA VAL A 16 -4.79 14.93 -0.91
C VAL A 16 -3.72 14.59 0.12
N VAL A 17 -3.42 15.50 1.05
CA VAL A 17 -2.44 15.22 2.13
C VAL A 17 -2.91 14.08 3.04
N THR A 18 -4.20 14.07 3.41
CA THR A 18 -4.77 13.02 4.26
C THR A 18 -4.70 11.66 3.59
N LEU A 19 -5.14 11.57 2.34
CA LEU A 19 -5.12 10.32 1.57
C LEU A 19 -3.69 9.87 1.28
N ALA A 20 -2.77 10.79 1.01
CA ALA A 20 -1.36 10.46 0.84
C ALA A 20 -0.75 9.83 2.09
N PHE A 21 -1.08 10.37 3.26
CA PHE A 21 -0.65 9.79 4.52
C PHE A 21 -1.26 8.40 4.73
N LEU A 22 -2.54 8.21 4.41
CA LEU A 22 -3.19 6.90 4.46
C LEU A 22 -2.55 5.90 3.50
N VAL A 23 -2.19 6.29 2.27
CA VAL A 23 -1.45 5.42 1.34
C VAL A 23 -0.18 4.92 2.00
N LEU A 24 0.63 5.81 2.59
CA LEU A 24 1.89 5.40 3.24
C LEU A 24 1.67 4.42 4.41
N LEU A 25 0.67 4.66 5.25
CA LEU A 25 0.35 3.76 6.36
C LEU A 25 -0.14 2.39 5.89
N VAL A 26 -1.06 2.37 4.92
CA VAL A 26 -1.66 1.13 4.42
C VAL A 26 -0.66 0.34 3.57
N SER A 27 0.21 1.00 2.79
CA SER A 27 1.32 0.35 2.09
C SER A 27 2.35 -0.24 3.06
N ALA A 28 2.65 0.44 4.17
CA ALA A 28 3.53 -0.13 5.20
C ALA A 28 2.92 -1.38 5.86
N ALA A 29 1.61 -1.37 6.11
CA ALA A 29 0.89 -2.55 6.60
C ALA A 29 0.87 -3.69 5.57
N ASP A 30 0.68 -3.38 4.30
CA ASP A 30 0.71 -4.33 3.19
C ASP A 30 2.09 -5.01 3.11
N HIS A 31 3.16 -4.22 3.03
CA HIS A 31 4.54 -4.75 3.01
C HIS A 31 4.88 -5.59 4.23
N TRP A 32 4.42 -5.19 5.42
CA TRP A 32 4.63 -5.96 6.63
C TRP A 32 3.90 -7.32 6.57
N THR A 33 2.64 -7.32 6.18
CA THR A 33 1.82 -8.54 6.11
C THR A 33 2.31 -9.47 4.99
N THR A 34 2.68 -8.94 3.82
CA THR A 34 3.34 -9.68 2.74
C THR A 34 4.65 -10.32 3.21
N TYR A 35 5.48 -9.57 3.95
CA TYR A 35 6.71 -10.12 4.51
C TYR A 35 6.42 -11.31 5.43
N LEU A 36 5.43 -11.18 6.33
CA LEU A 36 5.07 -12.27 7.24
C LEU A 36 4.54 -13.50 6.50
N CYS A 37 3.75 -13.31 5.44
CA CYS A 37 3.20 -14.38 4.61
C CYS A 37 4.29 -15.14 3.83
N LEU A 38 5.32 -14.44 3.34
CA LEU A 38 6.26 -14.99 2.36
C LEU A 38 7.65 -15.29 2.94
N ARG A 39 8.00 -14.82 4.15
CA ARG A 39 9.35 -14.97 4.72
C ARG A 39 9.78 -16.43 4.97
N ALA A 40 8.82 -17.33 5.16
CA ALA A 40 9.10 -18.74 5.42
C ALA A 40 7.97 -19.63 4.90
N PRO A 41 8.29 -20.81 4.34
CA PRO A 41 7.28 -21.76 3.94
C PRO A 41 6.55 -22.31 5.17
N VAL A 42 5.21 -22.36 5.09
CA VAL A 42 4.37 -23.00 6.09
C VAL A 42 3.98 -24.38 5.57
N ALA A 43 4.21 -25.42 6.36
CA ALA A 43 3.97 -26.79 5.94
C ALA A 43 2.51 -26.99 5.50
N GLY A 44 2.32 -27.54 4.30
CA GLY A 44 0.98 -27.79 3.73
C GLY A 44 0.37 -26.61 2.97
N TRP A 45 1.03 -25.45 2.92
CA TRP A 45 0.56 -24.27 2.20
C TRP A 45 1.48 -23.86 1.06
N GLN A 46 0.89 -23.36 -0.02
CA GLN A 46 1.60 -22.63 -1.07
C GLN A 46 1.08 -21.20 -1.07
N VAL A 47 1.89 -20.28 -0.56
CA VAL A 47 1.58 -18.86 -0.48
C VAL A 47 2.41 -18.16 -1.54
N ALA A 48 1.77 -17.32 -2.35
CA ALA A 48 2.42 -16.57 -3.42
C ALA A 48 1.89 -15.14 -3.44
N GLU A 49 2.74 -14.22 -3.90
CA GLU A 49 2.36 -12.82 -4.15
C GLU A 49 1.38 -12.75 -5.34
N ALA A 50 0.25 -12.07 -5.14
CA ALA A 50 -0.80 -11.98 -6.15
C ALA A 50 -0.46 -10.97 -7.25
N ASN A 51 0.32 -9.93 -6.94
CA ASN A 51 0.79 -8.97 -7.93
C ASN A 51 1.94 -9.58 -8.74
N PRO A 52 1.79 -9.83 -10.06
CA PRO A 52 2.81 -10.50 -10.86
C PRO A 52 4.12 -9.69 -10.96
N ILE A 53 4.05 -8.35 -10.88
CA ILE A 53 5.24 -7.49 -10.90
C ILE A 53 6.00 -7.63 -9.59
N SER A 54 5.31 -7.60 -8.45
CA SER A 54 5.93 -7.77 -7.14
C SER A 54 6.46 -9.20 -6.97
N ALA A 55 5.74 -10.21 -7.44
CA ALA A 55 6.20 -11.60 -7.44
C ALA A 55 7.52 -11.75 -8.21
N TRP A 56 7.57 -11.24 -9.45
CA TRP A 56 8.79 -11.20 -10.26
C TRP A 56 9.93 -10.46 -9.55
N LEU A 57 9.65 -9.31 -8.93
CA LEU A 57 10.64 -8.55 -8.18
C LEU A 57 11.22 -9.39 -7.03
N PHE A 58 10.37 -10.02 -6.22
CA PHE A 58 10.80 -10.83 -5.08
C PHE A 58 11.58 -12.08 -5.52
N GLU A 59 11.25 -12.67 -6.66
CA GLU A 59 12.01 -13.79 -7.25
C GLU A 59 13.41 -13.36 -7.72
N VAL A 60 13.54 -12.19 -8.34
CA VAL A 60 14.81 -11.74 -8.94
C VAL A 60 15.78 -11.22 -7.89
N ILE A 61 15.32 -10.45 -6.93
CA ILE A 61 16.21 -9.78 -5.96
C ILE A 61 16.04 -10.25 -4.52
N GLY A 62 14.98 -11.01 -4.22
CA GLY A 62 14.62 -11.45 -2.88
C GLY A 62 13.52 -10.62 -2.24
N LEU A 63 12.79 -11.23 -1.31
CA LEU A 63 11.63 -10.62 -0.63
C LEU A 63 11.96 -9.29 0.07
N SER A 64 12.92 -9.30 1.00
CA SER A 64 13.28 -8.09 1.78
C SER A 64 13.80 -6.93 0.92
N PRO A 65 14.80 -7.10 0.04
CA PRO A 65 15.24 -6.01 -0.83
C PRO A 65 14.18 -5.60 -1.85
N GLY A 66 13.31 -6.52 -2.28
CA GLY A 66 12.18 -6.22 -3.14
C GLY A 66 11.14 -5.32 -2.47
N LEU A 67 10.74 -5.64 -1.25
CA LEU A 67 9.85 -4.79 -0.45
C LEU A 67 10.46 -3.42 -0.19
N TRP A 68 11.78 -3.35 0.05
CA TRP A 68 12.47 -2.08 0.21
C TRP A 68 12.42 -1.23 -1.06
N LEU A 69 12.70 -1.82 -2.23
CA LEU A 69 12.59 -1.10 -3.51
C LEU A 69 11.15 -0.65 -3.79
N ASP A 70 10.17 -1.48 -3.50
CA ASP A 70 8.76 -1.13 -3.67
C ASP A 70 8.34 0.03 -2.74
N SER A 71 8.79 0.01 -1.48
CA SER A 71 8.61 1.14 -0.55
C SER A 71 9.21 2.44 -1.08
N VAL A 72 10.43 2.39 -1.60
CA VAL A 72 11.12 3.56 -2.16
C VAL A 72 10.39 4.07 -3.41
N ALA A 73 10.00 3.17 -4.31
CA ALA A 73 9.25 3.52 -5.51
C ALA A 73 7.91 4.19 -5.17
N THR A 74 7.18 3.62 -4.20
CA THR A 74 5.92 4.18 -3.68
C THR A 74 6.15 5.59 -3.12
N LEU A 75 7.20 5.79 -2.31
CA LEU A 75 7.51 7.11 -1.75
C LEU A 75 7.83 8.15 -2.82
N ILE A 76 8.63 7.78 -3.83
CA ILE A 76 8.96 8.66 -4.95
C ILE A 76 7.70 9.02 -5.75
N GLY A 77 6.87 8.02 -6.08
CA GLY A 77 5.61 8.21 -6.79
C GLY A 77 4.65 9.13 -6.03
N MET A 78 4.56 8.96 -4.71
CA MET A 78 3.76 9.81 -3.82
C MET A 78 4.26 11.25 -3.78
N ILE A 79 5.57 11.46 -3.62
CA ILE A 79 6.18 12.80 -3.65
C ILE A 79 5.89 13.47 -4.99
N PHE A 80 6.09 12.76 -6.10
CA PHE A 80 5.81 13.27 -7.44
C PHE A 80 4.33 13.66 -7.60
N LEU A 81 3.39 12.77 -7.25
CA LEU A 81 1.96 13.00 -7.40
C LEU A 81 1.46 14.19 -6.58
N ILE A 82 1.95 14.35 -5.34
CA ILE A 82 1.56 15.48 -4.49
C ILE A 82 2.10 16.79 -5.07
N ARG A 83 3.38 16.81 -5.49
CA ARG A 83 4.09 18.02 -5.90
C ARG A 83 3.79 18.45 -7.34
N THR A 84 3.35 17.54 -8.20
CA THR A 84 3.14 17.88 -9.61
C THR A 84 1.92 18.80 -9.79
N PRO A 85 2.07 19.92 -10.51
CA PRO A 85 0.94 20.77 -10.88
C PRO A 85 0.19 20.25 -12.12
N LEU A 86 0.71 19.20 -12.78
CA LEU A 86 0.16 18.68 -14.04
C LEU A 86 -1.14 17.89 -13.84
N VAL A 87 -1.43 17.44 -12.61
CA VAL A 87 -2.61 16.64 -12.30
C VAL A 87 -3.57 17.48 -11.46
N PRO A 88 -4.85 17.63 -11.86
CA PRO A 88 -5.85 18.32 -11.04
C PRO A 88 -6.05 17.64 -9.69
N GLU A 89 -6.32 18.43 -8.64
CA GLU A 89 -6.47 17.93 -7.26
C GLU A 89 -7.60 16.89 -7.14
N GLU A 90 -8.70 17.05 -7.88
CA GLU A 90 -9.80 16.08 -7.90
C GLU A 90 -9.35 14.69 -8.40
N VAL A 91 -8.48 14.67 -9.41
CA VAL A 91 -7.93 13.43 -9.97
C VAL A 91 -6.96 12.80 -8.98
N LYS A 92 -6.13 13.61 -8.29
CA LYS A 92 -5.27 13.12 -7.20
C LYS A 92 -6.09 12.49 -6.09
N VAL A 93 -7.16 13.14 -5.62
CA VAL A 93 -8.06 12.61 -4.59
C VAL A 93 -8.65 11.28 -5.02
N LEU A 94 -9.22 11.19 -6.24
CA LEU A 94 -9.80 9.96 -6.74
C LEU A 94 -8.76 8.83 -6.83
N PHE A 95 -7.61 9.11 -7.43
CA PHE A 95 -6.52 8.15 -7.56
C PHE A 95 -6.06 7.63 -6.19
N LEU A 96 -5.76 8.53 -5.26
CA LEU A 96 -5.31 8.17 -3.92
C LEU A 96 -6.37 7.39 -3.15
N ALA A 97 -7.65 7.74 -3.28
CA ALA A 97 -8.73 6.98 -2.66
C ALA A 97 -8.83 5.55 -3.20
N VAL A 98 -8.65 5.36 -4.51
CA VAL A 98 -8.59 4.03 -5.13
C VAL A 98 -7.38 3.25 -4.59
N VAL A 99 -6.19 3.86 -4.57
CA VAL A 99 -4.98 3.22 -4.04
C VAL A 99 -5.17 2.79 -2.58
N VAL A 100 -5.65 3.68 -1.70
CA VAL A 100 -5.95 3.34 -0.31
C VAL A 100 -6.91 2.15 -0.23
N GLY A 101 -7.99 2.16 -1.01
CA GLY A 101 -8.99 1.09 -1.01
C GLY A 101 -8.42 -0.26 -1.45
N THR A 102 -7.67 -0.28 -2.56
CA THR A 102 -7.08 -1.52 -3.10
C THR A 102 -5.96 -2.05 -2.22
N THR A 103 -5.12 -1.19 -1.64
CA THR A 103 -4.05 -1.63 -0.73
C THR A 103 -4.63 -2.10 0.60
N ALA A 104 -5.70 -1.47 1.10
CA ALA A 104 -6.39 -1.96 2.30
C ALA A 104 -7.01 -3.35 2.08
N TYR A 105 -7.52 -3.61 0.87
CA TYR A 105 -7.99 -4.95 0.49
C TYR A 105 -6.86 -5.97 0.42
N ALA A 106 -5.67 -5.60 -0.07
CA ALA A 106 -4.49 -6.46 -0.03
C ALA A 106 -4.08 -6.81 1.41
N VAL A 107 -4.07 -5.82 2.32
CA VAL A 107 -3.82 -6.04 3.75
C VAL A 107 -4.83 -7.03 4.34
N ASP A 108 -6.12 -6.88 4.06
CA ASP A 108 -7.17 -7.78 4.56
C ASP A 108 -6.94 -9.23 4.09
N ASN A 109 -6.64 -9.43 2.81
CA ASN A 109 -6.30 -10.73 2.25
C ASN A 109 -5.05 -11.34 2.89
N ASN A 110 -4.02 -10.53 3.14
CA ASN A 110 -2.80 -10.99 3.80
C ASN A 110 -3.08 -11.37 5.27
N LEU A 111 -3.91 -10.61 5.98
CA LEU A 111 -4.31 -10.93 7.35
C LEU A 111 -5.11 -12.25 7.42
N ASP A 112 -6.06 -12.46 6.51
CA ASP A 112 -6.79 -13.73 6.39
C ASP A 112 -5.83 -14.90 6.09
N ALA A 113 -4.85 -14.70 5.21
CA ALA A 113 -3.80 -15.68 4.97
C ALA A 113 -2.99 -15.96 6.25
N LEU A 114 -2.52 -14.94 6.97
CA LEU A 114 -1.78 -15.12 8.23
C LEU A 114 -2.57 -15.94 9.25
N PHE A 115 -3.87 -15.66 9.43
CA PHE A 115 -4.72 -16.43 10.34
C PHE A 115 -4.84 -17.91 9.92
N LYS A 116 -4.99 -18.19 8.62
CA LYS A 116 -5.03 -19.56 8.08
C LYS A 116 -3.70 -20.30 8.22
N LEU A 117 -2.59 -19.56 8.20
CA LEU A 117 -1.23 -20.07 8.40
C LEU A 117 -0.88 -20.25 9.88
N GLY A 118 -1.72 -19.79 10.83
CA GLY A 118 -1.42 -19.82 12.25
C GLY A 118 -0.37 -18.78 12.68
N LEU A 119 -0.16 -17.74 11.88
CA LEU A 119 0.81 -16.68 12.12
C LEU A 119 0.12 -15.46 12.76
N SER A 120 0.81 -14.80 13.70
CA SER A 120 0.35 -13.51 14.23
C SER A 120 0.82 -12.35 13.36
N PRO A 121 -0.03 -11.34 13.11
CA PRO A 121 0.38 -10.08 12.48
C PRO A 121 1.38 -9.28 13.33
N LEU A 122 1.57 -9.64 14.61
CA LEU A 122 2.60 -9.06 15.47
C LEU A 122 3.97 -9.77 15.34
N GLY A 123 4.10 -10.73 14.41
CA GLY A 123 5.35 -11.41 14.09
C GLY A 123 5.65 -12.66 14.93
N GLY A 124 4.83 -12.96 15.94
CA GLY A 124 4.87 -14.21 16.70
C GLY A 124 4.21 -15.37 15.95
N GLY A 125 4.81 -16.55 16.00
CA GLY A 125 4.19 -17.81 15.56
C GLY A 125 4.25 -18.80 16.72
N SER A 126 3.15 -19.52 16.95
CA SER A 126 3.09 -20.67 17.86
C SER A 126 3.88 -21.85 17.31
#